data_AF-A0A485BWA1-F1
#
_entry.id   AF-A0A485BWA1-F1
#
_cell.length_a   1.000
_cell.length_b   1.000
_cell.length_c   1.000
_cell.angle_alpha   90.00
_cell.angle_beta   90.00
_cell.angle_gamma   90.00
#
_symmetry.space_group_name_H-M   'P 1'
#
loop_
_entity.id
_entity.type
_entity.pdbx_description
1 polymer ?
#
loop_
_entity_poly.entity_id
_entity_poly.type
_entity_poly.pdbx_seq_one_letter_code
_entity_poly.pdbx_strand_id
1 'polypeptide(L)'
;MLLLQTWSPDDFRRVQENLIGHLVVQKRLKLSPTLFIATLESELEVISVCNLSGEVLKETLGTRKRTILSPSLASFLEQLDPVL
;
A
#
# COMPACT_ATOMS: atom_id res chain seq x y z
N MET A 1 -6.48 5.26 -9.89
CA MET A 1 -6.09 4.70 -8.56
C MET A 1 -7.34 4.61 -7.72
N LEU A 2 -7.51 3.55 -6.93
CA LEU A 2 -8.59 3.43 -5.95
C LEU A 2 -8.00 3.37 -4.55
N LEU A 3 -8.33 4.35 -3.71
CA LEU A 3 -7.92 4.37 -2.30
C LEU A 3 -8.75 3.34 -1.52
N LEU A 4 -8.07 2.41 -0.84
CA LEU A 4 -8.73 1.35 -0.10
C LEU A 4 -9.27 1.89 1.22
N GLN A 5 -10.46 1.42 1.59
CA GLN A 5 -11.14 1.76 2.84
C GLN A 5 -11.74 0.50 3.44
N THR A 6 -11.93 0.52 4.76
CA THR A 6 -12.61 -0.56 5.47
C THR A 6 -14.11 -0.38 5.37
N TRP A 7 -14.82 -1.34 4.78
CA TRP A 7 -16.26 -1.22 4.55
C TRP A 7 -17.11 -1.59 5.78
N SER A 8 -16.66 -2.57 6.55
CA SER A 8 -17.39 -3.11 7.71
C SER A 8 -16.42 -3.79 8.69
N PRO A 9 -16.86 -4.18 9.90
CA PRO A 9 -16.01 -4.95 10.83
C PRO A 9 -15.51 -6.29 10.26
N ASP A 10 -16.34 -6.99 9.48
CA ASP A 10 -15.93 -8.24 8.81
C ASP A 10 -14.91 -7.97 7.70
N ASP A 11 -15.11 -6.88 6.95
CA ASP A 11 -14.16 -6.45 5.92
C ASP A 11 -12.83 -6.01 6.54
N PHE A 12 -12.86 -5.34 7.70
CA PHE A 12 -11.66 -4.96 8.43
C PHE A 12 -10.80 -6.17 8.81
N ARG A 13 -11.41 -7.31 9.16
CA ARG A 13 -10.68 -8.56 9.39
C ARG A 13 -9.99 -9.03 8.11
N ARG A 14 -10.68 -9.01 6.97
CA ARG A 14 -10.11 -9.39 5.66
C ARG A 14 -8.98 -8.47 5.23
N VAL A 15 -9.11 -7.16 5.46
CA VAL A 15 -8.04 -6.18 5.20
C VAL A 15 -6.79 -6.54 6.01
N GLN A 16 -6.94 -6.87 7.30
CA GLN A 16 -5.80 -7.33 8.11
C GLN A 16 -5.18 -8.63 7.58
N GLU A 17 -5.99 -9.62 7.21
CA GLU A 17 -5.51 -10.88 6.62
C GLU A 17 -4.70 -10.63 5.34
N ASN A 18 -5.18 -9.73 4.46
CA ASN A 18 -4.49 -9.37 3.23
C ASN A 18 -3.16 -8.64 3.51
N LEU A 19 -3.14 -7.71 4.47
CA LEU A 19 -1.93 -7.00 4.88
C LEU A 19 -0.89 -7.96 5.51
N ILE A 20 -1.34 -8.92 6.32
CA ILE A 20 -0.48 -9.97 6.88
C ILE A 20 0.12 -10.81 5.75
N GLY A 21 -0.70 -11.25 4.79
CA GLY A 21 -0.23 -12.01 3.63
C GLY A 21 0.84 -11.26 2.83
N HIS A 22 0.64 -9.96 2.60
CA HIS A 22 1.61 -9.09 1.94
C HIS A 22 2.95 -9.02 2.70
N LEU A 23 2.91 -8.76 4.01
CA LEU A 23 4.11 -8.72 4.85
C LEU A 23 4.85 -10.06 4.88
N VAL A 24 4.13 -11.19 4.92
CA VAL A 24 4.73 -12.54 4.89
C VAL A 24 5.50 -12.77 3.58
N VAL A 25 4.92 -12.40 2.44
CA VAL A 25 5.58 -12.52 1.13
C VAL A 25 6.81 -11.62 1.05
N GLN A 26 6.71 -10.36 1.50
CA GLN A 26 7.83 -9.43 1.52
C GLN A 26 8.97 -9.93 2.41
N LYS A 27 8.66 -10.47 3.59
CA LYS A 27 9.64 -11.09 4.49
C LYS A 27 10.34 -12.28 3.84
N ARG A 28 9.59 -13.17 3.17
CA ARG A 28 10.15 -14.31 2.43
C ARG A 28 11.12 -13.87 1.33
N LEU A 29 10.81 -12.76 0.66
CA LEU A 29 11.63 -12.19 -0.42
C LEU A 29 12.71 -11.20 0.06
N LYS A 30 12.86 -11.00 1.38
CA LYS A 30 13.80 -10.06 1.99
C LYS A 30 13.63 -8.62 1.48
N LEU A 31 12.38 -8.20 1.26
CA LEU A 31 12.00 -6.85 0.86
C LEU A 31 11.68 -6.01 2.11
N SER A 32 11.88 -4.69 2.06
CA SER A 32 11.51 -3.83 3.19
C SER A 32 9.97 -3.82 3.35
N PRO A 33 9.44 -3.90 4.57
CA PRO A 33 8.01 -4.05 4.80
C PRO A 33 7.22 -2.81 4.37
N THR A 34 6.08 -3.02 3.73
CA THR A 34 5.13 -1.97 3.39
C THR A 34 3.70 -2.43 3.67
N LEU A 35 2.77 -1.48 3.76
CA LEU A 35 1.34 -1.73 3.90
C LEU A 35 0.64 -1.03 2.73
N PHE A 36 -0.03 -1.81 1.87
CA PHE A 36 -0.71 -1.24 0.71
C PHE A 36 -1.98 -0.49 1.14
N ILE A 37 -2.24 0.65 0.48
CA ILE A 37 -3.35 1.56 0.79
C ILE A 37 -4.18 1.93 -0.45
N ALA A 38 -3.67 1.68 -1.66
CA ALA A 38 -4.41 1.93 -2.90
C ALA A 38 -4.02 0.94 -3.99
N THR A 39 -4.95 0.64 -4.88
CA THR A 39 -4.71 -0.15 -6.09
C THR A 39 -4.59 0.75 -7.31
N LEU A 40 -3.86 0.26 -8.31
CA LEU A 40 -3.74 0.86 -9.64
C LEU A 40 -4.45 -0.05 -10.66
N GLU A 41 -4.55 0.39 -11.91
CA GLU A 41 -5.10 -0.45 -12.99
C GLU A 41 -4.26 -1.72 -13.22
N SER A 42 -2.95 -1.62 -12.98
CA SER A 42 -2.05 -2.77 -12.98
C SER A 42 -2.23 -3.58 -11.70
N GLU A 43 -2.59 -4.86 -11.84
CA GLU A 43 -2.73 -5.79 -10.69
C GLU A 43 -1.41 -6.02 -9.93
N LEU A 44 -0.28 -5.78 -10.57
CA LEU A 44 1.05 -5.98 -9.97
C LEU A 44 1.59 -4.71 -9.30
N GLU A 45 0.96 -3.55 -9.51
CA GLU A 45 1.40 -2.29 -8.91
C GLU A 45 0.39 -1.78 -7.87
N VAL A 46 0.91 -1.40 -6.71
CA VAL A 46 0.12 -0.85 -5.61
C VAL A 46 0.79 0.39 -5.05
N ILE A 47 0.01 1.23 -4.37
CA ILE A 47 0.55 2.30 -3.53
C ILE A 47 0.52 1.84 -2.09
N SER A 48 1.64 2.03 -1.41
CA SER A 48 1.86 1.54 -0.05
C SER A 48 2.59 2.54 0.82
N VAL A 49 2.44 2.41 2.12
CA VAL A 49 3.26 3.10 3.12
C VAL A 49 4.45 2.21 3.48
N CYS A 50 5.66 2.76 3.44
CA CYS A 50 6.86 2.10 3.96
C CYS A 50 6.77 2.02 5.49
N ASN A 51 6.75 0.81 6.05
CA ASN A 51 6.57 0.62 7.49
C ASN A 51 7.81 1.01 8.32
N LEU A 52 8.91 1.39 7.66
CA LEU A 52 10.14 1.85 8.31
C LEU A 52 10.28 3.38 8.30
N SER A 53 9.95 4.02 7.16
CA SER A 53 10.14 5.46 6.98
C SER A 53 8.86 6.28 7.06
N GLY A 54 7.68 5.66 6.87
CA GLY A 54 6.39 6.37 6.76
C GLY A 54 6.12 6.99 5.39
N GLU A 55 7.08 6.90 4.46
CA GLU A 55 6.92 7.40 3.09
C GLU A 55 5.85 6.62 2.33
N VAL A 56 5.08 7.32 1.50
CA VAL A 56 4.14 6.70 0.55
C VAL A 56 4.88 6.46 -0.76
N LEU A 57 4.77 5.25 -1.29
CA LEU A 57 5.48 4.81 -2.48
C LEU A 57 4.59 3.99 -3.41
N LYS A 58 4.85 4.05 -4.70
CA LYS A 58 4.41 3.04 -5.67
C LYS A 58 5.37 1.87 -5.62
N GLU A 59 4.87 0.64 -5.50
CA GLU A 59 5.69 -0.57 -5.62
C GLU A 59 5.14 -1.57 -6.63
N THR A 60 6.05 -2.34 -7.22
CA THR A 60 5.69 -3.56 -7.95
C THR A 60 5.83 -4.75 -7.01
N LEU A 61 4.71 -5.46 -6.78
CA LEU A 61 4.62 -6.58 -5.84
C LEU A 61 5.71 -7.63 -6.09
N GLY A 62 6.32 -8.11 -5.00
CA GLY A 62 7.38 -9.13 -5.06
C GLY A 62 8.74 -8.63 -5.55
N THR A 63 8.93 -7.33 -5.77
CA THR A 63 10.20 -6.77 -6.27
C THR A 63 10.74 -5.65 -5.37
N ARG A 64 11.96 -5.19 -5.67
CA ARG A 64 12.56 -3.98 -5.06
C ARG A 64 12.23 -2.68 -5.81
N LYS A 65 11.42 -2.74 -6.88
CA LYS A 65 11.07 -1.57 -7.69
C LYS A 65 10.08 -0.70 -6.93
N ARG A 66 10.53 0.48 -6.50
CA ARG A 66 9.77 1.42 -5.69
C ARG A 66 10.03 2.84 -6.16
N THR A 67 9.00 3.68 -6.13
CA THR A 67 9.09 5.12 -6.41
C THR A 67 8.38 5.87 -5.29
N ILE A 68 9.10 6.74 -4.59
CA ILE A 68 8.52 7.58 -3.52
C ILE A 68 7.56 8.57 -4.18
N LEU A 69 6.35 8.69 -3.63
CA LEU A 69 5.31 9.60 -4.08
C LEU A 69 5.12 10.76 -3.10
N SER A 70 5.26 10.50 -1.80
CA SER A 70 5.07 11.51 -0.76
C SER A 70 5.87 11.15 0.50
N PRO A 71 6.38 12.15 1.25
CA PRO A 71 7.15 11.89 2.48
C PRO A 71 6.31 11.31 3.63
N SER A 72 4.98 11.45 3.60
CA SER A 72 4.10 10.92 4.64
C SER A 72 2.70 10.58 4.09
N LEU A 73 1.96 9.77 4.84
CA LEU A 73 0.55 9.48 4.52
C LEU A 73 -0.31 10.74 4.54
N ALA A 74 -0.13 11.62 5.53
CA ALA A 74 -0.89 12.86 5.62
C ALA A 74 -0.66 13.74 4.38
N SER A 75 0.60 13.99 4.04
CA SER A 75 0.96 14.78 2.86
C SER A 75 0.48 14.13 1.55
N PHE A 76 0.39 12.80 1.50
CA PHE A 76 -0.16 12.11 0.33
C PHE A 76 -1.66 12.36 0.18
N LEU A 77 -2.43 12.22 1.27
CA LEU A 77 -3.88 12.42 1.27
C LEU A 77 -4.26 13.87 0.93
N GLU A 78 -3.47 14.85 1.36
CA GLU A 78 -3.66 16.27 1.03
C GLU A 78 -3.50 16.59 -0.47
N GLN A 79 -2.78 15.73 -1.21
CA GLN A 79 -2.52 15.90 -2.65
C GLN A 79 -3.52 15.13 -3.53
N LEU A 80 -4.45 14.38 -2.94
CA LEU A 80 -5.39 13.56 -3.71
C LEU A 80 -6.54 14.41 -4.25
N ASP A 81 -6.75 14.32 -5.55
CA ASP A 81 -7.95 14.81 -6.21
C ASP A 81 -8.97 13.67 -6.37
N PRO A 82 -10.26 13.90 -6.04
CA PRO A 82 -11.33 12.95 -6.34
C PRO A 82 -11.45 12.70 -7.84
N VAL A 83 -11.70 11.45 -8.20
CA VAL A 83 -12.04 11.04 -9.57
C VAL A 83 -13.50 10.59 -9.58
N LEU A 84 -14.27 11.11 -10.54
CA LEU A 84 -15.68 10.77 -10.77
C LEU A 84 -15.82 9.58 -11.72
#